data_AF-T0ZG65-F1
#
_entry.id   AF-T0ZG65-F1
#
_cell.length_a   1.000
_cell.length_b   1.000
_cell.length_c   1.000
_cell.angle_alpha   90.00
_cell.angle_beta   90.00
_cell.angle_gamma   90.00
#
_symmetry.space_group_name_H-M   'P 1'
#
loop_
_entity.id
_entity.type
_entity.pdbx_description
1 polymer ?
#
loop_
_entity_poly.entity_id
_entity_poly.type
_entity_poly.pdbx_seq_one_letter_code
_entity_poly.pdbx_strand_id
1 'polypeptide(L)'
;MGFTLSAAATGFQQRQVLIAQEANAIGTAYLRLDLLPKPDQAPLRSLFREYLQARLDTYKAPVGSPAAHTAYLRSLKLQAALWQQGTTAALTTNNAAIISLTASALNATFDITTTRLVAARTHPPLVLFILLFGVALMAALLAGYGMAS
;
A
#
# COMPACT_ATOMS: atom_id res chain seq x y z
N MET A 1 -29.90 -21.67 -7.91
CA MET A 1 -28.78 -21.33 -7.00
C MET A 1 -27.52 -20.96 -7.80
N GLY A 2 -27.59 -19.95 -8.68
CA GLY A 2 -26.46 -19.57 -9.56
C GLY A 2 -26.19 -18.07 -9.65
N PHE A 3 -27.05 -17.23 -9.08
CA PHE A 3 -26.95 -15.77 -9.17
C PHE A 3 -26.31 -15.12 -7.93
N THR A 4 -26.30 -15.80 -6.77
CA THR A 4 -25.69 -15.29 -5.53
C THR A 4 -24.19 -15.60 -5.42
N LEU A 5 -23.73 -16.72 -5.97
CA LEU A 5 -22.30 -17.05 -6.08
C LEU A 5 -21.58 -16.08 -7.05
N SER A 6 -22.25 -15.64 -8.11
CA SER A 6 -21.69 -14.70 -9.09
C SER A 6 -21.50 -13.29 -8.51
N ALA A 7 -22.45 -12.79 -7.72
CA ALA A 7 -22.32 -11.48 -7.05
C ALA A 7 -21.19 -11.43 -5.99
N ALA A 8 -20.97 -12.54 -5.27
CA ALA A 8 -19.86 -12.66 -4.31
C ALA A 8 -18.49 -12.76 -5.01
N ALA A 9 -18.43 -13.43 -6.17
CA ALA A 9 -17.21 -13.53 -6.99
C ALA A 9 -16.78 -12.17 -7.55
N THR A 10 -17.72 -11.36 -8.04
CA THR A 10 -17.42 -10.02 -8.59
C THR A 10 -16.82 -9.08 -7.54
N GLY A 11 -17.35 -9.09 -6.31
CA GLY A 11 -16.80 -8.30 -5.20
C GLY A 11 -15.41 -8.78 -4.74
N PHE A 12 -15.13 -10.09 -4.83
CA PHE A 12 -13.81 -10.65 -4.52
C PHE A 12 -12.76 -10.31 -5.59
N GLN A 13 -13.11 -10.45 -6.87
CA GLN A 13 -12.24 -10.09 -7.99
C GLN A 13 -11.92 -8.59 -8.00
N GLN A 14 -12.92 -7.73 -7.77
CA GLN A 14 -12.69 -6.28 -7.65
C GLN A 14 -11.74 -5.93 -6.49
N ARG A 15 -11.88 -6.60 -5.34
CA ARG A 15 -10.94 -6.42 -4.22
C ARG A 15 -9.52 -6.87 -4.57
N GLN A 16 -9.35 -8.02 -5.22
CA GLN A 16 -8.03 -8.50 -5.65
C GLN A 16 -7.36 -7.54 -6.63
N VAL A 17 -8.12 -6.99 -7.59
CA VAL A 17 -7.62 -5.98 -8.54
C VAL A 17 -7.19 -4.71 -7.81
N LEU A 18 -8.00 -4.19 -6.88
CA LEU A 18 -7.64 -3.02 -6.09
C LEU A 18 -6.41 -3.27 -5.20
N ILE A 19 -6.25 -4.48 -4.69
CA ILE A 19 -5.08 -4.85 -3.89
C ILE A 19 -3.81 -4.87 -4.74
N ALA A 20 -3.87 -5.49 -5.92
CA ALA A 20 -2.76 -5.52 -6.85
C ALA A 20 -2.38 -4.12 -7.36
N GLN A 21 -3.37 -3.28 -7.66
CA GLN A 21 -3.15 -1.89 -8.06
C GLN A 21 -2.44 -1.07 -6.98
N GLU A 22 -2.83 -1.23 -5.71
CA GLU A 22 -2.15 -0.55 -4.60
C GLU A 22 -0.71 -1.01 -4.44
N ALA A 23 -0.48 -2.33 -4.45
CA ALA A 23 0.87 -2.87 -4.36
C ALA A 23 1.77 -2.35 -5.50
N ASN A 24 1.23 -2.28 -6.72
CA ASN A 24 1.94 -1.74 -7.88
C ASN A 24 2.22 -0.23 -7.75
N ALA A 25 1.25 0.56 -7.28
CA ALA A 25 1.43 2.00 -7.07
C ALA A 25 2.50 2.28 -6.00
N ILE A 26 2.41 1.57 -4.86
CA ILE A 26 3.39 1.61 -3.77
C ILE A 26 4.78 1.24 -4.28
N GLY A 27 4.90 0.11 -5.00
CA GLY A 27 6.17 -0.36 -5.56
C GLY A 27 6.77 0.64 -6.55
N THR A 28 5.93 1.21 -7.43
CA THR A 28 6.34 2.23 -8.40
C THR A 28 6.84 3.49 -7.71
N ALA A 29 6.12 3.98 -6.69
CA ALA A 29 6.53 5.15 -5.93
C ALA A 29 7.86 4.92 -5.19
N TYR A 30 8.03 3.74 -4.58
CA TYR A 30 9.26 3.39 -3.88
C TYR A 30 10.48 3.33 -4.81
N LEU A 31 10.32 2.74 -6.02
CA LEU A 31 11.38 2.70 -7.03
C LEU A 31 11.72 4.09 -7.57
N ARG A 32 10.73 4.95 -7.78
CA ARG A 32 10.95 6.31 -8.30
C ARG A 32 11.68 7.23 -7.33
N LEU A 33 11.80 6.86 -6.05
CA LEU A 33 12.71 7.55 -5.12
C LEU A 33 14.16 7.49 -5.60
N ASP A 34 14.57 6.47 -6.38
CA ASP A 34 15.91 6.38 -6.95
C ASP A 34 16.21 7.44 -8.01
N LEU A 35 15.17 8.11 -8.54
CA LEU A 35 15.32 9.22 -9.48
C LEU A 35 15.72 10.52 -8.77
N LEU A 36 15.58 10.59 -7.45
CA LEU A 36 15.89 11.76 -6.65
C LEU A 36 17.40 11.84 -6.35
N PRO A 37 17.92 13.01 -5.94
CA PRO A 37 19.31 13.15 -5.55
C PRO A 37 19.68 12.13 -4.45
N LYS A 38 20.85 11.51 -4.58
CA LYS A 38 21.38 10.52 -3.61
C LYS A 38 21.22 10.90 -2.13
N PRO A 39 21.46 12.14 -1.66
CA PRO A 39 21.27 12.47 -0.25
C PRO A 39 19.82 12.32 0.24
N ASP A 40 18.83 12.47 -0.64
CA ASP A 40 17.41 12.45 -0.29
C ASP A 40 16.80 11.04 -0.33
N GLN A 41 17.44 10.10 -1.03
CA GLN A 41 16.90 8.75 -1.26
C GLN A 41 16.71 7.95 0.04
N ALA A 42 17.76 7.87 0.88
CA ALA A 42 17.72 7.05 2.09
C ALA A 42 16.73 7.60 3.16
N PRO A 43 16.71 8.91 3.46
CA PRO A 43 15.70 9.51 4.32
C PRO A 43 14.27 9.28 3.82
N LEU A 44 14.01 9.52 2.52
CA LEU A 44 12.69 9.33 1.93
C LEU A 44 12.24 7.87 1.96
N ARG A 45 13.15 6.92 1.73
CA ARG A 45 12.85 5.48 1.86
C ARG A 45 12.48 5.09 3.28
N SER A 46 13.14 5.67 4.29
CA SER A 46 12.77 5.44 5.69
C SER A 46 11.38 5.97 5.99
N LEU A 47 11.13 7.23 5.59
CA LEU A 47 9.85 7.88 5.77
C LEU A 47 8.71 7.12 5.07
N PHE A 48 8.98 6.57 3.89
CA PHE A 48 8.02 5.77 3.14
C PHE A 48 7.68 4.47 3.86
N ARG A 49 8.67 3.77 4.42
CA ARG A 49 8.44 2.56 5.23
C ARG A 49 7.63 2.87 6.48
N GLU A 50 7.95 3.96 7.17
CA GLU A 50 7.19 4.39 8.35
C GLU A 50 5.75 4.73 8.02
N TYR A 51 5.52 5.39 6.88
CA TYR A 51 4.17 5.67 6.38
C TYR A 51 3.39 4.37 6.17
N LEU A 52 3.97 3.41 5.43
CA LEU A 52 3.33 2.11 5.19
C LEU A 52 3.05 1.37 6.49
N GLN A 53 4.00 1.40 7.44
CA GLN A 53 3.81 0.77 8.75
C GLN A 53 2.65 1.41 9.51
N ALA A 54 2.56 2.73 9.55
CA ALA A 54 1.45 3.42 10.22
C ALA A 54 0.08 3.11 9.56
N ARG A 55 0.06 2.94 8.23
CA ARG A 55 -1.16 2.48 7.52
C ARG A 55 -1.52 1.05 7.91
N LEU A 56 -0.55 0.13 7.92
CA LEU A 56 -0.77 -1.26 8.37
C LEU A 56 -1.27 -1.32 9.81
N ASP A 57 -0.70 -0.52 10.71
CA ASP A 57 -1.12 -0.44 12.11
C ASP A 57 -2.57 0.04 12.24
N THR A 58 -3.01 0.94 11.36
CA THR A 58 -4.41 1.39 11.27
C THR A 58 -5.35 0.23 10.93
N TYR A 59 -4.93 -0.68 10.03
CA TYR A 59 -5.73 -1.84 9.63
C TYR A 59 -5.68 -3.01 10.64
N LYS A 60 -4.56 -3.15 11.37
CA LYS A 60 -4.39 -4.21 12.38
C LYS A 60 -5.15 -3.93 13.66
N ALA A 61 -5.30 -2.65 14.02
CA ALA A 61 -6.00 -2.25 15.22
C ALA A 61 -7.52 -2.50 15.11
N PRO A 62 -8.22 -2.84 16.21
CA PRO A 62 -9.67 -2.99 16.20
C PRO A 62 -10.36 -1.74 15.66
N VAL A 63 -11.39 -1.93 14.83
CA VAL A 63 -12.13 -0.83 14.22
C VAL A 63 -12.71 0.08 15.30
N GLY A 64 -12.46 1.40 15.17
CA GLY A 64 -12.93 2.40 16.15
C GLY A 64 -12.09 2.49 17.43
N SER A 65 -11.02 1.70 17.57
CA SER A 65 -10.13 1.80 18.73
C SER A 65 -9.31 3.10 18.72
N PRO A 66 -8.91 3.63 19.90
CA PRO A 66 -7.96 4.73 19.99
C PRO A 66 -6.65 4.42 19.26
N ALA A 67 -6.18 3.17 19.31
CA ALA A 67 -4.98 2.73 18.60
C ALA A 67 -5.11 2.88 17.08
N ALA A 68 -6.25 2.51 16.50
CA ALA A 68 -6.52 2.71 15.08
C ALA A 68 -6.53 4.21 14.71
N HIS A 69 -7.12 5.05 15.57
CA HIS A 69 -7.15 6.49 15.36
C HIS A 69 -5.75 7.12 15.42
N THR A 70 -4.94 6.75 16.42
CA THR A 70 -3.56 7.24 16.55
C THR A 70 -2.69 6.81 15.36
N ALA A 71 -2.80 5.54 14.93
CA ALA A 71 -2.08 5.05 13.74
C ALA A 71 -2.52 5.79 12.47
N TYR A 72 -3.83 6.06 12.32
CA TYR A 72 -4.36 6.83 11.20
C TYR A 72 -3.80 8.25 11.17
N LEU A 73 -3.82 8.97 12.30
CA LEU A 73 -3.26 10.32 12.40
C LEU A 73 -1.75 10.33 12.13
N ARG A 74 -1.01 9.34 12.63
CA ARG A 74 0.41 9.16 12.31
C ARG A 74 0.62 9.00 10.81
N SER A 75 -0.22 8.20 10.16
CA SER A 75 -0.14 7.98 8.72
C SER A 75 -0.36 9.25 7.90
N LEU A 76 -1.29 10.13 8.32
CA LEU A 76 -1.51 11.42 7.66
C LEU A 76 -0.32 12.37 7.81
N LYS A 77 0.30 12.41 9.00
CA LYS A 77 1.51 13.21 9.22
C LYS A 77 2.67 12.74 8.33
N LEU A 78 2.87 11.43 8.24
CA LEU A 78 3.92 10.84 7.41
C LEU A 78 3.65 11.04 5.92
N GLN A 79 2.37 10.98 5.49
CA GLN A 79 1.96 11.31 4.13
C GLN A 79 2.33 12.75 3.75
N ALA A 80 2.02 13.71 4.61
CA ALA A 80 2.34 15.11 4.38
C ALA A 80 3.85 15.34 4.33
N ALA A 81 4.62 14.69 5.21
CA ALA A 81 6.07 14.76 5.20
C ALA A 81 6.67 14.15 3.92
N LEU A 82 6.16 13.00 3.47
CA LEU A 82 6.58 12.37 2.20
C LEU A 82 6.33 13.27 1.01
N TRP A 83 5.16 13.91 0.96
CA TRP A 83 4.84 14.86 -0.10
C TRP A 83 5.81 16.03 -0.10
N GLN A 84 6.02 16.67 1.06
CA GLN A 84 6.85 17.86 1.16
C GLN A 84 8.33 17.57 0.87
N GLN A 85 8.90 16.52 1.47
CA GLN A 85 10.30 16.15 1.23
C GLN A 85 10.50 15.60 -0.19
N GLY A 86 9.59 14.77 -0.68
CA GLY A 86 9.69 14.17 -2.01
C GLY A 86 9.60 15.20 -3.13
N THR A 87 8.68 16.16 -3.02
CA THR A 87 8.58 17.26 -3.99
C THR A 87 9.75 18.22 -3.92
N THR A 88 10.24 18.54 -2.71
CA THR A 88 11.43 19.38 -2.53
C THR A 88 12.67 18.74 -3.16
N ALA A 89 12.91 17.46 -2.88
CA ALA A 89 14.00 16.68 -3.49
C ALA A 89 13.84 16.56 -5.01
N ALA A 90 12.62 16.50 -5.53
CA ALA A 90 12.41 16.48 -6.98
C ALA A 90 12.70 17.84 -7.62
N LEU A 91 12.34 18.95 -6.96
CA LEU A 91 12.59 20.31 -7.44
C LEU A 91 14.08 20.63 -7.56
N THR A 92 14.93 20.11 -6.66
CA THR A 92 16.39 20.33 -6.71
C THR A 92 17.04 19.71 -7.95
N THR A 93 16.38 18.74 -8.61
CA THR A 93 16.88 18.15 -9.87
C THR A 93 16.75 19.10 -11.06
N ASN A 94 15.91 20.12 -10.95
CA ASN A 94 15.52 21.03 -12.04
C ASN A 94 15.08 20.29 -13.33
N ASN A 95 14.55 19.07 -13.19
CA ASN A 95 14.11 18.22 -14.29
C ASN A 95 12.60 17.98 -14.20
N ALA A 96 11.85 18.55 -15.15
CA ALA A 96 10.40 18.46 -15.20
C ALA A 96 9.88 17.02 -15.22
N ALA A 97 10.61 16.08 -15.84
CA ALA A 97 10.23 14.66 -15.86
C ALA A 97 10.36 14.03 -14.47
N ILE A 98 11.44 14.28 -13.73
CA ILE A 98 11.63 13.73 -12.37
C ILE A 98 10.60 14.33 -11.40
N ILE A 99 10.31 15.63 -11.53
CA ILE A 99 9.27 16.31 -10.75
C ILE A 99 7.91 15.65 -10.99
N SER A 100 7.52 15.49 -12.26
CA SER A 100 6.23 14.89 -12.63
C SER A 100 6.13 13.41 -12.22
N LEU A 101 7.18 12.61 -12.45
CA LEU A 101 7.20 11.19 -12.12
C LEU A 101 7.12 10.94 -10.62
N THR A 102 7.77 11.79 -9.80
CA THR A 102 7.73 11.69 -8.35
C THR A 102 6.36 12.09 -7.81
N ALA A 103 5.86 13.27 -8.21
CA ALA A 103 4.57 13.77 -7.75
C ALA A 103 3.41 12.83 -8.14
N SER A 104 3.39 12.33 -9.38
CA SER A 104 2.36 11.40 -9.85
C SER A 104 2.36 10.08 -9.09
N ALA A 105 3.54 9.52 -8.78
CA ALA A 105 3.63 8.25 -8.08
C ALA A 105 3.25 8.36 -6.59
N LEU A 106 3.64 9.45 -5.93
CA LEU A 106 3.19 9.74 -4.57
C LEU A 106 1.67 9.94 -4.53
N ASN A 107 1.11 10.71 -5.47
CA ASN A 107 -0.32 10.94 -5.52
C ASN A 107 -1.12 9.65 -5.76
N ALA A 108 -0.68 8.80 -6.71
CA ALA A 108 -1.32 7.51 -6.97
C ALA A 108 -1.32 6.59 -5.73
N THR A 109 -0.26 6.63 -4.93
CA THR A 109 -0.19 5.90 -3.65
C THR A 109 -1.23 6.41 -2.66
N PHE A 110 -1.37 7.74 -2.54
CA PHE A 110 -2.31 8.35 -1.58
C PHE A 110 -3.77 8.14 -1.99
N ASP A 111 -4.08 8.24 -3.27
CA ASP A 111 -5.43 8.10 -3.82
C ASP A 111 -5.97 6.67 -3.64
N ILE A 112 -5.21 5.65 -4.04
CA ILE A 112 -5.64 4.24 -3.92
C ILE A 112 -5.89 3.85 -2.46
N THR A 113 -5.10 4.40 -1.54
CA THR A 113 -5.25 4.08 -0.13
C THR A 113 -6.51 4.73 0.48
N THR A 114 -6.96 5.86 -0.06
CA THR A 114 -8.23 6.50 0.31
C THR A 114 -9.42 5.68 -0.21
N THR A 115 -9.33 5.16 -1.44
CA THR A 115 -10.34 4.24 -2.02
C THR A 115 -10.50 2.97 -1.18
N ARG A 116 -9.41 2.42 -0.64
CA ARG A 116 -9.46 1.25 0.26
C ARG A 116 -10.11 1.53 1.60
N LEU A 117 -9.92 2.72 2.20
CA LEU A 117 -10.59 3.06 3.46
C LEU A 117 -12.12 3.10 3.27
N VAL A 118 -12.58 3.67 2.15
CA VAL A 118 -14.00 3.71 1.80
C VAL A 118 -14.54 2.31 1.53
N ALA A 119 -13.82 1.48 0.76
CA ALA A 119 -14.20 0.09 0.47
C ALA A 119 -14.21 -0.82 1.71
N ALA A 120 -13.24 -0.65 2.63
CA ALA A 120 -13.17 -1.37 3.89
C ALA A 120 -14.30 -0.98 4.85
N ARG A 121 -14.72 0.29 4.84
CA ARG A 121 -15.88 0.76 5.63
C ARG A 121 -17.22 0.34 5.03
N THR A 122 -17.29 0.11 3.73
CA THR A 122 -18.54 -0.32 3.06
C THR A 122 -18.75 -1.83 3.06
N HIS A 123 -17.70 -2.68 3.05
CA HIS A 123 -17.84 -4.14 3.27
C HIS A 123 -16.51 -4.85 3.61
N PRO A 124 -16.35 -5.51 4.78
CA PRO A 124 -15.25 -6.43 5.01
C PRO A 124 -15.66 -7.81 5.55
N PRO A 125 -15.19 -8.92 4.95
CA PRO A 125 -14.85 -10.10 5.73
C PRO A 125 -13.33 -10.30 5.69
N LEU A 126 -12.72 -10.08 6.86
CA LEU A 126 -11.31 -10.29 7.20
C LEU A 126 -10.78 -11.70 6.84
N VAL A 127 -11.70 -12.66 6.65
CA VAL A 127 -11.49 -14.07 6.31
C VAL A 127 -10.65 -14.27 5.04
N LEU A 128 -10.74 -13.37 4.05
CA LEU A 128 -10.04 -13.56 2.76
C LEU A 128 -8.53 -13.37 2.84
N PHE A 129 -8.06 -12.44 3.68
CA PHE A 129 -6.62 -12.22 3.87
C PHE A 129 -5.97 -13.34 4.67
N ILE A 130 -6.71 -13.89 5.66
CA ILE A 130 -6.29 -15.08 6.40
C ILE A 130 -6.20 -16.28 5.45
N LEU A 131 -7.16 -16.44 4.55
CA LEU A 131 -7.17 -17.52 3.55
C LEU A 131 -5.99 -17.40 2.58
N LEU A 132 -5.71 -16.20 2.06
CA LEU A 132 -4.64 -15.98 1.08
C LEU A 132 -3.25 -16.21 1.69
N PHE A 133 -3.05 -15.74 2.93
CA PHE A 133 -1.82 -15.97 3.68
C PHE A 133 -1.63 -17.47 3.99
N GLY A 134 -2.71 -18.17 4.38
CA GLY A 134 -2.68 -19.61 4.60
C GLY A 134 -2.32 -20.42 3.35
N VAL A 135 -2.87 -20.04 2.19
CA VAL A 135 -2.55 -20.70 0.90
C VAL A 135 -1.11 -20.44 0.47
N ALA A 136 -0.61 -19.21 0.63
CA ALA A 136 0.78 -18.88 0.32
C ALA A 136 1.78 -19.65 1.21
N LEU A 137 1.43 -19.85 2.49
CA LEU A 137 2.24 -20.63 3.44
C LEU A 137 2.25 -22.12 3.09
N MET A 138 1.09 -22.69 2.71
CA MET A 138 1.02 -24.08 2.24
C MET A 138 1.77 -24.29 0.92
N ALA A 139 1.69 -23.33 -0.01
CA ALA A 139 2.43 -23.40 -1.27
C ALA A 139 3.94 -23.30 -1.07
N ALA A 140 4.41 -22.44 -0.15
CA ALA A 140 5.82 -22.33 0.20
C ALA A 140 6.36 -23.60 0.89
N LEU A 141 5.55 -24.23 1.76
CA LEU A 141 5.90 -25.52 2.37
C LEU A 141 5.99 -26.63 1.31
N LEU A 142 5.01 -26.74 0.41
CA LEU A 142 5.03 -27.75 -0.66
C LEU A 142 6.19 -27.56 -1.64
N ALA A 143 6.47 -26.31 -2.03
CA ALA A 143 7.59 -25.99 -2.92
C ALA A 143 8.95 -26.26 -2.24
N GLY A 144 9.06 -26.03 -0.94
CA GLY A 144 10.25 -26.37 -0.15
C GLY A 144 10.51 -27.87 -0.05
N TYR A 145 9.47 -28.69 0.06
CA TYR A 145 9.60 -30.15 0.03
C TYR A 145 10.01 -30.69 -1.34
N GLY A 146 9.61 -30.04 -2.43
CA GLY A 146 9.98 -30.44 -3.80
C GLY A 146 11.40 -30.04 -4.23
N MET A 147 12.07 -29.15 -3.48
CA MET A 147 13.45 -28.72 -3.75
C MET A 147 14.49 -29.42 -2.86
N ALA A 148 14.05 -30.23 -1.90
CA ALA A 148 14.90 -30.97 -0.96
C ALA A 148 15.06 -32.47 -1.31
N SER A 149 14.64 -32.88 -2.51
CA SER A 149 14.79 -34.24 -3.06
C SER A 149 15.64 -34.25 -4.33
#